data_AF-A0A6L9S4U8-F1
#
_entry.id   AF-A0A6L9S4U8-F1
#
_cell.length_a   1.000
_cell.length_b   1.000
_cell.length_c   1.000
_cell.angle_alpha   90.00
_cell.angle_beta   90.00
_cell.angle_gamma   90.00
#
_symmetry.space_group_name_H-M   'P 1'
#
loop_
_entity.id
_entity.type
_entity.pdbx_description
1 polymer ?
#
loop_
_entity_poly.entity_id
_entity_poly.type
_entity_poly.pdbx_seq_one_letter_code
_entity_poly.pdbx_strand_id
1 'polypeptide(L)' 'MDIAVQELRDLIRRDHERTIAEYQAFADEAAIIGDEKGRAWYQKLADRGRQTKYPWEEGYRWRSTDE' A
#
# COMPACT_ATOMS: atom_id res chain seq x y z
N MET A 1 16.99 -15.49 13.15
CA MET A 1 16.56 -14.29 12.40
C MET A 1 17.10 -13.09 13.15
N ASP A 2 17.81 -12.20 12.48
CA ASP A 2 18.39 -11.00 13.10
C ASP A 2 17.26 -10.09 13.60
N ILE A 3 17.33 -9.69 14.88
CA ILE A 3 16.32 -8.85 15.54
C ILE A 3 16.21 -7.50 14.82
N ALA A 4 17.34 -6.90 14.42
CA ALA A 4 17.35 -5.62 13.73
C ALA A 4 16.67 -5.72 12.35
N VAL A 5 16.84 -6.85 11.66
CA VAL A 5 16.15 -7.11 10.38
C VAL A 5 14.65 -7.28 10.58
N GLN A 6 14.23 -7.93 11.66
CA GLN A 6 12.80 -8.10 11.96
C GLN A 6 12.13 -6.76 12.31
N GLU A 7 12.78 -5.92 13.13
CA GLU A 7 12.27 -4.59 13.47
C GLU A 7 12.12 -3.69 12.23
N LEU A 8 13.08 -3.75 11.31
CA LEU A 8 12.99 -3.01 10.05
C LEU A 8 11.81 -3.49 9.18
N ARG A 9 11.60 -4.82 9.09
CA ARG A 9 10.47 -5.38 8.35
C ARG A 9 9.13 -4.95 8.95
N ASP A 10 9.03 -4.95 10.27
CA ASP A 10 7.82 -4.53 10.97
C ASP A 10 7.55 -3.02 10.79
N LEU A 11 8.59 -2.19 10.81
CA LEU A 11 8.48 -0.76 10.52
C LEU A 11 7.93 -0.53 9.11
N ILE A 12 8.53 -1.18 8.10
CA ILE A 12 8.11 -1.06 6.70
C ILE A 12 6.65 -1.53 6.53
N ARG A 13 6.27 -2.64 7.16
CA ARG A 13 4.90 -3.15 7.10
C ARG A 13 3.89 -2.18 7.70
N ARG A 14 4.18 -1.62 8.88
CA ARG A 14 3.30 -0.64 9.54
C ARG A 14 3.13 0.62 8.71
N ASP A 15 4.21 1.11 8.12
CA ASP A 15 4.18 2.30 7.25
C ASP A 15 3.33 2.06 5.99
N HIS A 16 3.45 0.89 5.39
CA HIS A 16 2.64 0.48 4.25
C HIS A 16 1.16 0.34 4.61
N GLU A 17 0.84 -0.29 5.74
CA GLU A 17 -0.53 -0.42 6.25
C GLU A 17 -1.17 0.95 6.54
N ARG A 18 -0.39 1.88 7.11
CA ARG A 18 -0.81 3.28 7.30
C ARG A 18 -1.13 3.95 5.97
N THR A 19 -0.26 3.81 4.97
CA THR A 19 -0.46 4.39 3.63
C THR A 19 -1.73 3.84 2.96
N ILE A 20 -2.01 2.54 3.11
CA ILE A 20 -3.26 1.95 2.61
C ILE A 20 -4.48 2.56 3.32
N ALA A 21 -4.41 2.80 4.63
CA ALA A 21 -5.49 3.42 5.39
C ALA A 21 -5.72 4.89 4.97
N GLU A 22 -4.65 5.63 4.69
CA GLU A 22 -4.74 7.00 4.16
C GLU A 22 -5.46 7.04 2.80
N TYR A 23 -5.13 6.12 1.88
CA TYR A 23 -5.87 6.02 0.61
C TYR A 23 -7.34 5.66 0.78
N GLN A 24 -7.68 4.82 1.77
CA GLN A 24 -9.09 4.55 2.07
C GLN A 24 -9.81 5.80 2.59
N ALA A 25 -9.18 6.56 3.50
CA ALA A 25 -9.73 7.81 3.99
C ALA A 25 -9.97 8.82 2.86
N PHE A 26 -9.03 8.97 1.91
CA PHE A 26 -9.25 9.84 0.75
C PHE A 26 -10.36 9.34 -0.19
N ALA A 27 -10.52 8.02 -0.34
CA ALA A 27 -11.64 7.47 -1.09
C ALA A 27 -12.99 7.78 -0.43
N ASP A 28 -13.05 7.71 0.90
CA ASP A 28 -14.23 8.02 1.68
C ASP A 28 -14.56 9.53 1.62
N GLU A 29 -13.56 10.39 1.75
CA GLU A 29 -13.72 11.84 1.56
C GLU A 29 -14.22 12.18 0.15
N ALA A 30 -13.65 11.58 -0.89
CA ALA A 30 -14.10 11.74 -2.26
C ALA A 30 -15.55 11.27 -2.45
N ALA A 31 -15.96 10.18 -1.77
CA ALA A 31 -17.34 9.71 -1.78
C ALA A 31 -18.30 10.72 -1.13
N ILE A 32 -17.91 11.36 -0.03
CA ILE A 32 -18.72 12.36 0.69
C ILE A 32 -19.02 13.58 -0.21
N ILE A 33 -18.03 14.05 -0.98
CA ILE A 33 -18.18 15.22 -1.85
C ILE A 33 -18.72 14.89 -3.26
N GLY A 34 -19.00 13.62 -3.54
CA GLY A 34 -19.49 13.16 -4.85
C GLY A 34 -18.44 13.07 -5.95
N ASP A 35 -17.14 13.04 -5.61
CA ASP A 35 -16.05 12.83 -6.56
C ASP A 35 -15.86 11.33 -6.85
N GLU A 36 -16.64 10.81 -7.78
CA GLU A 36 -16.60 9.40 -8.17
C GLU A 36 -15.25 8.99 -8.79
N LYS A 37 -14.58 9.91 -9.51
CA LYS A 37 -13.28 9.63 -10.13
C LYS A 37 -12.18 9.56 -9.09
N GLY A 38 -12.15 10.51 -8.16
CA GLY A 38 -11.23 10.50 -7.03
C GLY A 38 -11.43 9.27 -6.15
N ARG A 39 -12.68 8.93 -5.82
CA ARG A 39 -13.01 7.72 -5.07
C ARG A 39 -12.46 6.46 -5.74
N ALA A 40 -12.75 6.27 -7.04
CA ALA A 40 -12.27 5.10 -7.78
C ALA A 40 -10.74 5.06 -7.87
N TRP A 41 -10.10 6.22 -8.02
CA TRP A 41 -8.65 6.33 -8.06
C TRP A 41 -7.99 5.92 -6.73
N TYR A 42 -8.46 6.46 -5.60
CA TYR A 42 -7.92 6.14 -4.29
C TYR A 42 -8.20 4.70 -3.87
N GLN A 43 -9.37 4.15 -4.23
CA GLN A 43 -9.66 2.72 -4.04
C GLN A 43 -8.66 1.85 -4.79
N LYS A 44 -8.36 2.17 -6.06
CA LYS A 44 -7.36 1.44 -6.84
C LYS A 44 -5.97 1.49 -6.21
N LEU A 45 -5.57 2.61 -5.60
CA LEU A 45 -4.30 2.72 -4.89
C LEU A 45 -4.27 1.87 -3.62
N ALA A 46 -5.34 1.89 -2.82
CA ALA A 46 -5.47 1.03 -1.64
C ALA A 46 -5.43 -0.46 -2.02
N ASP A 47 -6.14 -0.85 -3.07
CA ASP A 47 -6.17 -2.23 -3.57
C ASP A 47 -4.79 -2.67 -4.07
N ARG A 48 -4.09 -1.81 -4.82
CA ARG A 48 -2.71 -2.07 -5.26
C ARG A 48 -1.77 -2.24 -4.06
N GLY A 49 -1.93 -1.41 -3.03
CA GLY A 49 -1.20 -1.54 -1.78
C GLY A 49 -1.41 -2.92 -1.13
N ARG A 50 -2.66 -3.38 -1.00
CA ARG A 50 -2.99 -4.70 -0.41
C ARG A 50 -2.45 -5.88 -1.23
N GLN A 51 -2.28 -5.71 -2.54
CA GLN A 51 -1.72 -6.74 -3.43
C GLN A 51 -0.18 -6.71 -3.52
N THR A 52 0.46 -5.67 -2.97
CA THR A 52 1.92 -5.52 -3.03
C THR A 52 2.57 -6.50 -2.07
N LYS A 53 3.42 -7.38 -2.61
CA LYS A 53 4.27 -8.27 -1.82
C LYS A 53 5.51 -7.54 -1.34
N TYR A 54 5.97 -7.86 -0.14
CA TYR A 54 7.23 -7.34 0.38
C TYR A 54 8.44 -8.12 -0.17
N PRO A 55 9.65 -7.51 -0.23
CA PRO A 55 10.85 -8.17 -0.74
C PRO A 55 11.26 -9.48 -0.06
N TRP A 56 10.77 -9.69 1.17
CA TRP A 56 11.02 -10.90 1.96
C TRP A 56 9.88 -11.93 1.91
N GLU A 57 8.82 -11.67 1.15
CA GLU A 57 7.69 -12.60 1.00
C GLU A 57 7.87 -13.53 -0.19
N GLU A 58 7.28 -14.72 -0.08
CA GLU A 58 7.34 -15.73 -1.13
C GLU A 58 6.65 -15.25 -2.41
N GLY A 59 7.34 -15.44 -3.54
CA GLY A 59 6.85 -15.01 -4.84
C GLY A 59 6.88 -13.49 -5.04
N TYR A 60 7.63 -12.74 -4.23
CA TYR A 60 8.04 -11.40 -4.59
C TYR A 60 8.91 -11.44 -5.84
N ARG A 61 8.58 -10.61 -6.83
CA ARG A 61 9.36 -10.43 -8.05
C ARG A 61 9.68 -8.96 -8.20
N TRP A 62 10.96 -8.62 -8.13
CA TRP A 62 11.45 -7.30 -8.53
C TRP A 62 10.99 -7.02 -9.97
N ARG A 63 10.28 -5.92 -10.19
CA ARG A 63 10.11 -5.35 -11.54
C ARG A 63 11.10 -4.21 -11.65
N SER A 64 12.10 -4.35 -12.52
CA SER A 64 12.90 -3.19 -12.96
C SER A 64 11.96 -2.23 -13.70
N THR A 65 12.11 -0.93 -13.46
CA THR A 65 11.42 0.13 -14.21
C THR A 65 12.23 0.53 -15.46
N ASP A 66 12.93 -0.41 -16.10
CA ASP A 66 13.47 -0.21 -17.45
C ASP A 66 12.33 -0.37 -18.48
N GLU A 67 11.45 0.64 -18.54
CA GLU A 67 10.57 0.95 -19.67
C GLU A 67 10.54 2.47 -19.89
#